data_AF-A0A4R2GHC2-F1
#
_entry.id   AF-A0A4R2GHC2-F1
#
_cell.length_a   1.000
_cell.length_b   1.000
_cell.length_c   1.000
_cell.angle_alpha   90.00
_cell.angle_beta   90.00
_cell.angle_gamma   90.00
#
_symmetry.space_group_name_H-M   'P 1'
#
loop_
_entity.id
_entity.type
_entity.pdbx_description
1 polymer ?
#
loop_
_entity_poly.entity_id
_entity_poly.type
_entity_poly.pdbx_seq_one_letter_code
_entity_poly.pdbx_strand_id
1 'polypeptide(L)'
;MPRWDLNDDDRSEPAPLVRAAEYVRMSTDHQKYSTESQSDAIRQYAEARGIEIVRTYADAGKSGLKIEGRDALRQLIEDVEAGTADFTLVLVYDVSRWGRFQDADESAYYEYICRRAGIAVQYCAEQFDNDGSPVSTIVKGVKRAMAGEYSRELSTKVFAGQGRLIEKGYRQGGPAGFGLRRTLIDEHGAIKGVLVRGEHKSIQTDRVILTPGPDEEVALVRDVYRAFVHEGRSESVIAADLNARGLTTDLGRPWTRGTVHQLLINEKYVGDNIWNRRSFKLKKKRVRNVPEMWIRADGAFAAIVERELFEAARAIIAARSFRLSDEEMLKALAELYQRQGMLSGIIIDECEAMASSSAYSSRFGSLLRAYSLVGFTPERDYRYVAINRELRQLHPGILREVLDGLQASGSEAWREDESDRVIVNGEFSVSVVIARCFETPTGLLRWKLRFDTSLAPDITVVVRMDRANRAPFDYYLFPRLEKLADKVRLSEDNALALDAYRFDDLDLLYTIAAPIPLPEAA
;
A
#
# COMPACT_ATOMS: atom_id res chain seq x y z
N MET A 1 -0.18 -74.97 -52.68
CA MET A 1 0.18 -74.44 -51.35
C MET A 1 1.20 -73.33 -51.53
N PRO A 2 0.85 -72.06 -51.31
CA PRO A 2 1.80 -70.95 -51.30
C PRO A 2 2.39 -70.76 -49.91
N ARG A 3 3.69 -70.46 -49.88
CA ARG A 3 4.51 -70.20 -48.70
C ARG A 3 4.36 -68.71 -48.35
N TRP A 4 3.92 -68.41 -47.14
CA TRP A 4 3.89 -67.05 -46.58
C TRP A 4 5.22 -66.80 -45.88
N ASP A 5 6.07 -65.95 -46.44
CA ASP A 5 7.16 -65.34 -45.67
C ASP A 5 6.75 -63.91 -45.33
N LEU A 6 6.65 -63.66 -44.03
CA LEU A 6 6.25 -62.42 -43.38
C LEU A 6 7.41 -61.40 -43.49
N ASN A 7 7.17 -60.28 -44.15
CA ASN A 7 7.92 -59.06 -43.91
C ASN A 7 7.36 -58.42 -42.64
N ASP A 8 8.15 -58.44 -41.58
CA ASP A 8 7.91 -57.69 -40.35
C ASP A 8 8.97 -56.57 -40.28
N ASP A 9 8.60 -55.37 -40.73
CA ASP A 9 9.31 -54.12 -40.45
C ASP A 9 8.25 -53.08 -40.06
N ASP A 10 7.51 -53.36 -38.97
CA ASP A 10 6.72 -52.35 -38.26
C ASP A 10 7.65 -51.58 -37.32
N ARG A 11 8.33 -50.56 -37.87
CA ARG A 11 9.00 -49.55 -37.06
C ARG A 11 7.93 -48.67 -36.44
N SER A 12 7.59 -48.98 -35.20
CA SER A 12 6.77 -48.11 -34.36
C SER A 12 7.39 -46.71 -34.30
N GLU A 13 6.71 -45.73 -34.92
CA GLU A 13 7.03 -44.32 -34.74
C GLU A 13 6.96 -43.99 -33.24
N PRO A 14 7.97 -43.30 -32.66
CA PRO A 14 7.90 -42.88 -31.26
C PRO A 14 6.72 -41.93 -31.09
N ALA A 15 5.88 -42.21 -30.09
CA ALA A 15 4.73 -41.36 -29.76
C ALA A 15 5.16 -39.88 -29.67
N PRO A 16 4.36 -38.94 -30.20
CA PRO A 16 4.75 -37.54 -30.24
C PRO A 16 5.05 -37.03 -28.83
N LEU A 17 6.26 -36.51 -28.62
CA LEU A 17 6.70 -35.92 -27.36
C LEU A 17 5.76 -34.75 -27.02
N VAL A 18 5.24 -34.75 -25.79
CA VAL A 18 4.40 -33.66 -25.30
C VAL A 18 5.26 -32.41 -25.16
N ARG A 19 4.94 -31.35 -25.91
CA ARG A 19 5.69 -30.09 -25.89
C ARG A 19 5.19 -29.18 -24.77
N ALA A 20 6.09 -28.65 -23.97
CA ALA A 20 5.80 -27.80 -22.82
C ALA A 20 6.59 -26.49 -22.82
N ALA A 21 6.01 -25.43 -22.27
CA ALA A 21 6.75 -24.26 -21.81
C ALA A 21 7.05 -24.38 -20.32
N GLU A 22 8.20 -23.90 -19.86
CA GLU A 22 8.46 -23.71 -18.43
C GLU A 22 8.24 -22.26 -18.00
N TYR A 23 7.69 -22.08 -16.80
CA TYR A 23 7.57 -20.77 -16.16
C TYR A 23 8.28 -20.76 -14.81
N VAL A 24 9.30 -19.90 -14.68
CA VAL A 24 10.10 -19.74 -13.47
C VAL A 24 10.04 -18.32 -12.94
N ARG A 25 10.02 -18.19 -11.61
CA ARG A 25 9.95 -16.87 -10.95
C ARG A 25 10.79 -16.83 -9.70
N MET A 26 11.45 -15.70 -9.47
CA MET A 26 12.16 -15.42 -8.22
C MET A 26 11.65 -14.10 -7.61
N SER A 27 11.28 -14.10 -6.33
CA SER A 27 10.92 -12.87 -5.61
C SER A 27 12.15 -12.18 -5.06
N THR A 28 12.14 -10.84 -5.03
CA THR A 28 13.20 -9.99 -4.47
C THR A 28 13.66 -10.38 -3.06
N ASP A 29 12.77 -10.95 -2.25
CA ASP A 29 13.00 -11.08 -0.80
C ASP A 29 13.58 -12.44 -0.38
N HIS A 30 13.66 -13.42 -1.28
CA HIS A 30 14.10 -14.79 -0.97
C HIS A 30 15.01 -15.36 -2.06
N GLN A 31 16.33 -15.29 -1.85
CA GLN A 31 17.35 -15.94 -2.67
C GLN A 31 17.51 -17.45 -2.40
N LYS A 32 16.54 -18.11 -1.73
CA LYS A 32 16.69 -19.53 -1.33
C LYS A 32 16.57 -20.53 -2.48
N TYR A 33 15.94 -20.16 -3.59
CA TYR A 33 15.83 -20.99 -4.79
C TYR A 33 15.95 -20.10 -6.01
N SER A 34 17.10 -20.16 -6.69
CA SER A 34 17.32 -19.44 -7.95
C SER A 34 16.31 -19.91 -9.01
N THR A 35 16.15 -19.13 -10.07
CA THR A 35 15.41 -19.57 -11.25
C THR A 35 16.04 -20.83 -11.85
N GLU A 36 17.36 -20.98 -11.75
CA GLU A 36 18.11 -22.17 -12.19
C GLU A 36 17.70 -23.43 -11.43
N SER A 37 17.66 -23.39 -10.09
CA SER A 37 17.22 -24.57 -9.31
C SER A 37 15.78 -24.97 -9.60
N GLN A 38 14.92 -24.01 -9.97
CA GLN A 38 13.55 -24.30 -10.40
C GLN A 38 13.52 -24.96 -11.77
N SER A 39 14.25 -24.40 -12.74
CA SER A 39 14.40 -24.97 -14.08
C SER A 39 14.99 -26.39 -14.04
N ASP A 40 15.97 -26.65 -13.17
CA ASP A 40 16.56 -28.00 -13.04
C ASP A 40 15.53 -29.02 -12.52
N ALA A 41 14.72 -28.64 -11.52
CA ALA A 41 13.65 -29.50 -11.02
C ALA A 41 12.54 -29.73 -12.06
N ILE A 42 12.18 -28.69 -12.83
CA ILE A 42 11.21 -28.79 -13.93
C ILE A 42 11.76 -29.70 -15.05
N ARG A 43 13.05 -29.58 -15.39
CA ARG A 43 13.70 -30.41 -16.40
C ARG A 43 13.71 -31.89 -15.99
N GLN A 44 14.07 -32.20 -14.74
CA GLN A 44 14.00 -33.58 -14.22
C GLN A 44 12.57 -34.13 -14.27
N TYR A 45 11.57 -33.31 -13.92
CA TYR A 45 10.17 -33.71 -14.01
C TYR A 45 9.73 -33.99 -15.46
N ALA A 46 10.19 -33.18 -16.42
CA ALA A 46 9.89 -33.30 -17.84
C ALA A 46 10.55 -34.53 -18.47
N GLU A 47 11.84 -34.74 -18.22
CA GLU A 47 12.61 -35.90 -18.69
C GLU A 47 11.97 -37.22 -18.23
N ALA A 48 11.57 -37.30 -16.95
CA ALA A 48 10.93 -38.49 -16.39
C ALA A 48 9.57 -38.83 -17.03
N ARG A 49 8.95 -37.90 -17.76
CA ARG A 49 7.62 -38.04 -18.38
C ARG A 49 7.64 -37.95 -19.90
N GLY A 50 8.81 -37.87 -20.52
CA GLY A 50 8.93 -37.71 -21.97
C GLY A 50 8.33 -36.40 -22.48
N ILE A 51 8.45 -35.33 -21.69
CA ILE A 51 7.97 -33.98 -22.04
C ILE A 51 9.16 -33.17 -22.57
N GLU A 52 9.00 -32.53 -23.73
CA GLU A 52 10.01 -31.65 -24.31
C GLU A 52 9.74 -30.20 -23.89
N ILE A 53 10.71 -29.53 -23.25
CA ILE A 53 10.59 -28.11 -22.92
C ILE A 53 11.05 -27.27 -24.12
N VAL A 54 10.13 -26.52 -24.72
CA VAL A 54 10.35 -25.79 -25.99
C VAL A 54 10.48 -24.28 -25.79
N ARG A 55 10.08 -23.77 -24.62
CA ARG A 55 10.10 -22.34 -24.28
C ARG A 55 10.28 -22.12 -22.79
N THR A 56 11.01 -21.06 -22.42
CA THR A 56 11.24 -20.65 -21.03
C THR A 56 10.77 -19.23 -20.81
N TYR A 57 9.87 -19.03 -19.85
CA TYR A 57 9.41 -17.73 -19.39
C TYR A 57 9.95 -17.47 -17.98
N ALA A 58 10.80 -16.46 -17.81
CA ALA A 58 11.50 -16.20 -16.55
C ALA A 58 11.24 -14.79 -16.00
N ASP A 59 10.67 -14.72 -14.80
CA ASP A 59 10.49 -13.47 -14.04
C ASP A 59 11.46 -13.40 -12.86
N ALA A 60 12.63 -12.80 -13.07
CA ALA A 60 13.63 -12.59 -12.04
C ALA A 60 13.33 -11.34 -11.17
N GLY A 61 13.38 -11.50 -9.85
CA GLY A 61 13.17 -10.40 -8.90
C GLY A 61 11.77 -9.78 -8.95
N LYS A 62 10.73 -10.55 -9.29
CA LYS A 62 9.34 -10.07 -9.39
C LYS A 62 8.47 -10.65 -8.28
N SER A 63 7.63 -9.79 -7.69
CA SER A 63 6.67 -10.18 -6.66
C SER A 63 5.56 -11.08 -7.25
N GLY A 64 5.11 -12.07 -6.48
CA GLY A 64 4.00 -12.95 -6.86
C GLY A 64 2.62 -12.41 -6.47
N LEU A 65 2.54 -11.20 -5.92
CA LEU A 65 1.30 -10.63 -5.35
C LEU A 65 0.40 -9.92 -6.38
N LYS A 66 0.91 -9.70 -7.59
CA LYS A 66 0.26 -9.02 -8.71
C LYS A 66 0.82 -9.54 -10.02
N ILE A 67 0.06 -9.36 -11.10
CA ILE A 67 0.54 -9.63 -12.46
C ILE A 67 1.44 -8.48 -12.97
N GLU A 68 1.21 -7.27 -12.49
CA GLU A 68 1.97 -6.07 -12.85
C GLU A 68 3.48 -6.26 -12.61
N GLY A 69 4.27 -6.12 -13.68
CA GLY A 69 5.73 -6.29 -13.66
C GLY A 69 6.20 -7.74 -13.80
N ARG A 70 5.31 -8.71 -14.00
CA ARG A 70 5.63 -10.09 -14.38
C ARG A 70 5.55 -10.22 -15.90
N ASP A 71 6.52 -9.60 -16.57
CA ASP A 71 6.50 -9.43 -18.02
C ASP A 71 6.58 -10.78 -18.74
N ALA A 72 7.30 -11.77 -18.18
CA ALA A 72 7.36 -13.11 -18.76
C ALA A 72 6.05 -13.89 -18.58
N LEU A 73 5.38 -13.78 -17.43
CA LEU A 73 4.05 -14.39 -17.28
C LEU A 73 3.02 -13.73 -18.20
N ARG A 74 3.07 -12.40 -18.34
CA ARG A 74 2.21 -11.70 -19.30
C ARG A 74 2.45 -12.18 -20.72
N GLN A 75 3.71 -12.27 -21.14
CA GLN A 75 4.04 -12.78 -22.48
C GLN A 75 3.53 -14.21 -22.68
N LEU A 76 3.65 -15.08 -21.67
CA LEU A 76 3.10 -16.43 -21.72
C LEU A 76 1.59 -16.40 -21.98
N ILE A 77 0.85 -15.60 -21.22
CA ILE A 77 -0.60 -15.49 -21.37
C ILE A 77 -0.97 -14.88 -22.73
N GLU A 78 -0.25 -13.86 -23.19
CA GLU A 78 -0.43 -13.23 -24.50
C GLU A 78 -0.20 -14.24 -25.65
N ASP A 79 0.86 -15.06 -25.57
CA ASP A 79 1.17 -16.09 -26.57
C ASP A 79 0.07 -17.17 -26.65
N VAL A 80 -0.48 -17.54 -25.48
CA VAL A 80 -1.59 -18.47 -25.33
C VAL A 80 -2.89 -17.90 -25.91
N GLU A 81 -3.24 -16.66 -25.56
CA GLU A 81 -4.46 -16.01 -26.06
C GLU A 81 -4.41 -15.72 -27.57
N ALA A 82 -3.22 -15.42 -28.10
CA ALA A 82 -3.01 -15.23 -29.53
C ALA A 82 -3.04 -16.54 -30.33
N GLY A 83 -3.05 -17.71 -29.68
CA GLY A 83 -3.00 -19.01 -30.35
C GLY A 83 -1.65 -19.30 -31.03
N THR A 84 -0.58 -18.62 -30.60
CA THR A 84 0.78 -18.75 -31.17
C THR A 84 1.68 -19.71 -30.38
N ALA A 85 1.15 -20.29 -29.31
CA ALA A 85 1.84 -21.25 -28.48
C ALA A 85 2.05 -22.59 -29.22
N ASP A 86 3.30 -23.03 -29.32
CA ASP A 86 3.70 -24.31 -29.93
C ASP A 86 3.84 -25.46 -28.90
N PHE A 87 3.15 -25.32 -27.78
CA PHE A 87 3.17 -26.24 -26.62
C PHE A 87 1.76 -26.47 -26.08
N THR A 88 1.53 -27.64 -25.48
CA THR A 88 0.24 -28.04 -24.88
C THR A 88 0.29 -28.08 -23.36
N LEU A 89 1.45 -27.81 -22.76
CA LEU A 89 1.65 -27.85 -21.32
C LEU A 89 2.49 -26.65 -20.84
N VAL A 90 2.19 -26.13 -19.66
CA VAL A 90 3.01 -25.16 -18.93
C VAL A 90 3.47 -25.80 -17.63
N LEU A 91 4.78 -25.98 -17.48
CA LEU A 91 5.41 -26.50 -16.28
C LEU A 91 5.81 -25.38 -15.34
N VAL A 92 5.37 -25.48 -14.09
CA VAL A 92 5.65 -24.55 -13.03
C VAL A 92 6.20 -25.34 -11.85
N TYR A 93 7.18 -24.80 -11.12
CA TYR A 93 7.74 -25.52 -9.98
C TYR A 93 6.69 -25.78 -8.88
N ASP A 94 6.01 -24.73 -8.39
CA ASP A 94 4.97 -24.83 -7.35
C ASP A 94 3.85 -23.79 -7.58
N VAL A 95 2.72 -23.91 -6.87
CA VAL A 95 1.57 -22.98 -6.97
C VAL A 95 1.98 -21.53 -6.66
N SER A 96 2.98 -21.34 -5.80
CA SER A 96 3.45 -20.00 -5.47
C SER A 96 4.23 -19.30 -6.58
N ARG A 97 4.88 -20.06 -7.46
CA ARG A 97 5.56 -19.50 -8.63
C ARG A 97 4.54 -18.98 -9.63
N TRP A 98 3.46 -19.70 -9.86
CA TRP A 98 2.35 -19.25 -10.70
C TRP A 98 1.73 -17.95 -10.20
N GLY A 99 1.42 -17.86 -8.92
CA GLY A 99 0.95 -16.60 -8.33
C GLY A 99 0.42 -16.74 -6.92
N ARG A 100 0.76 -15.78 -6.07
CA ARG A 100 0.19 -15.58 -4.74
C ARG A 100 -0.60 -14.28 -4.74
N PHE A 101 -1.48 -14.13 -5.71
CA PHE A 101 -2.29 -12.92 -5.84
C PHE A 101 -3.11 -12.68 -4.57
N GLN A 102 -3.45 -11.43 -4.29
CA GLN A 102 -4.24 -11.11 -3.10
C GLN A 102 -5.66 -11.64 -3.18
N ASP A 103 -6.14 -11.82 -4.40
CA ASP A 103 -7.33 -12.57 -4.76
C ASP A 103 -6.90 -13.95 -5.29
N ALA A 104 -7.38 -15.03 -4.67
CA ALA A 104 -7.04 -16.38 -5.09
C ALA A 104 -7.58 -16.70 -6.50
N ASP A 105 -8.61 -15.98 -6.94
CA ASP A 105 -9.27 -16.18 -8.23
C ASP A 105 -8.44 -15.64 -9.39
N GLU A 106 -7.53 -14.68 -9.17
CA GLU A 106 -6.58 -14.24 -10.20
C GLU A 106 -5.67 -15.40 -10.66
N SER A 107 -5.17 -16.22 -9.72
CA SER A 107 -4.39 -17.43 -10.07
C SER A 107 -5.23 -18.44 -10.85
N ALA A 108 -6.52 -18.55 -10.52
CA ALA A 108 -7.46 -19.43 -11.20
C ALA A 108 -7.76 -18.95 -12.62
N TYR A 109 -7.92 -17.65 -12.79
CA TYR A 109 -8.21 -16.99 -14.06
C TYR A 109 -7.10 -17.24 -15.09
N TYR A 110 -5.84 -17.01 -14.74
CA TYR A 110 -4.73 -17.27 -15.68
C TYR A 110 -4.58 -18.76 -16.02
N GLU A 111 -4.83 -19.65 -15.06
CA GLU A 111 -4.84 -21.10 -15.34
C GLU A 111 -6.02 -21.48 -16.25
N TYR A 112 -7.17 -20.82 -16.07
CA TYR A 112 -8.35 -21.01 -16.90
C TYR A 112 -8.12 -20.54 -18.34
N ILE A 113 -7.43 -19.41 -18.55
CA ILE A 113 -7.05 -18.95 -19.91
C ILE A 113 -6.25 -20.04 -20.64
N CYS A 114 -5.23 -20.58 -19.98
CA CYS A 114 -4.43 -21.67 -20.54
C CYS A 114 -5.31 -22.88 -20.88
N ARG A 115 -6.15 -23.32 -19.93
CA ARG A 115 -7.02 -24.48 -20.12
C ARG A 115 -8.01 -24.29 -21.27
N ARG A 116 -8.58 -23.09 -21.42
CA ARG A 116 -9.50 -22.75 -22.51
C ARG A 116 -8.82 -22.81 -23.88
N ALA A 117 -7.53 -22.51 -23.94
CA ALA A 117 -6.70 -22.66 -25.14
C ALA A 117 -6.19 -24.10 -25.36
N GLY A 118 -6.61 -25.07 -24.55
CA GLY A 118 -6.14 -26.46 -24.62
C GLY A 118 -4.76 -26.69 -23.99
N ILE A 119 -4.26 -25.73 -23.22
CA ILE A 119 -2.93 -25.77 -22.60
C ILE A 119 -3.08 -26.03 -21.10
N ALA A 120 -2.57 -27.17 -20.63
CA ALA A 120 -2.64 -27.52 -19.21
C ALA A 120 -1.50 -26.86 -18.43
N VAL A 121 -1.76 -26.42 -17.19
CA VAL A 121 -0.69 -25.97 -16.27
C VAL A 121 -0.40 -27.11 -15.30
N GLN A 122 0.87 -27.49 -15.12
CA GLN A 122 1.30 -28.54 -14.19
C GLN A 122 2.30 -28.00 -13.16
N TYR A 123 2.16 -28.47 -11.91
CA TYR A 123 3.01 -28.08 -10.79
C TYR A 123 3.95 -29.24 -10.43
N CYS A 124 5.25 -29.08 -10.64
CA CYS A 124 6.22 -30.16 -10.60
C CYS A 124 6.55 -30.65 -9.18
N ALA A 125 6.45 -29.77 -8.17
CA ALA A 125 6.75 -30.07 -6.78
C ALA A 125 5.52 -30.51 -5.95
N GLU A 126 4.35 -30.63 -6.58
CA GLU A 126 3.10 -30.97 -5.91
C GLU A 126 2.85 -32.49 -5.95
N GLN A 127 2.46 -33.09 -4.83
CA GLN A 127 2.27 -34.56 -4.68
C GLN A 127 0.94 -35.10 -5.22
N PHE A 128 0.17 -34.30 -5.97
CA PHE A 128 -1.11 -34.71 -6.54
C PHE A 128 -1.06 -34.61 -8.07
N ASP A 129 -1.65 -35.59 -8.76
CA ASP A 129 -1.75 -35.55 -10.20
C ASP A 129 -2.66 -34.41 -10.63
N ASN A 130 -2.17 -33.58 -11.55
CA ASN A 130 -2.90 -32.42 -12.07
C ASN A 130 -3.91 -32.83 -13.15
N ASP A 131 -4.69 -33.85 -12.83
CA ASP A 131 -5.60 -34.60 -13.70
C ASP A 131 -6.92 -33.87 -14.01
N GLY A 132 -7.15 -32.70 -13.40
CA GLY A 132 -8.40 -31.97 -13.52
C GLY A 132 -9.57 -32.58 -12.74
N SER A 133 -9.31 -33.59 -11.89
CA SER A 133 -10.33 -34.17 -11.02
C SER A 133 -10.93 -33.12 -10.07
N PRO A 134 -12.16 -33.35 -9.57
CA PRO A 134 -12.76 -32.52 -8.54
C PRO A 134 -11.87 -32.41 -7.29
N VAL A 135 -11.15 -33.48 -6.95
CA VAL A 135 -10.21 -33.51 -5.81
C VAL A 135 -8.99 -32.61 -6.07
N SER A 136 -8.36 -32.69 -7.24
CA SER A 136 -7.22 -31.81 -7.57
C SER A 136 -7.64 -30.34 -7.66
N THR A 137 -8.86 -30.06 -8.13
CA THR A 137 -9.43 -28.70 -8.16
C THR A 137 -9.67 -28.12 -6.76
N ILE A 138 -10.22 -28.91 -5.84
CA ILE A 138 -10.42 -28.48 -4.44
C ILE A 138 -9.07 -28.23 -3.74
N VAL A 139 -8.12 -29.16 -3.90
CA VAL A 139 -6.77 -29.02 -3.29
C VAL A 139 -6.05 -27.78 -3.83
N LYS A 140 -6.14 -27.49 -5.13
CA LYS A 140 -5.63 -26.24 -5.72
C LYS A 140 -6.28 -25.00 -5.12
N GLY A 141 -7.61 -24.99 -5.00
CA GLY A 141 -8.36 -23.88 -4.41
C GLY A 141 -7.91 -23.59 -2.98
N VAL A 142 -7.81 -24.63 -2.14
CA VAL A 142 -7.31 -24.53 -0.77
C VAL A 142 -5.87 -24.00 -0.76
N LYS A 143 -4.97 -24.51 -1.60
CA LYS A 143 -3.58 -24.03 -1.65
C LYS A 143 -3.44 -22.58 -2.12
N ARG A 144 -4.26 -22.12 -3.08
CA ARG A 144 -4.29 -20.72 -3.51
C ARG A 144 -4.77 -19.81 -2.40
N ALA A 145 -5.87 -20.17 -1.72
CA ALA A 145 -6.37 -19.44 -0.57
C ALA A 145 -5.31 -19.40 0.56
N MET A 146 -4.68 -20.53 0.87
CA MET A 146 -3.60 -20.62 1.86
C MET A 146 -2.38 -19.78 1.47
N ALA A 147 -2.01 -19.69 0.19
CA ALA A 147 -0.89 -18.89 -0.25
C ALA A 147 -1.16 -17.37 -0.12
N GLY A 148 -2.40 -16.92 -0.33
CA GLY A 148 -2.84 -15.56 -0.07
C GLY A 148 -2.93 -15.23 1.42
N GLU A 149 -3.56 -16.12 2.21
CA GLU A 149 -3.64 -16.05 3.68
C GLU A 149 -2.26 -16.07 4.33
N TYR A 150 -1.32 -16.86 3.82
CA TYR A 150 0.06 -16.92 4.32
C TYR A 150 0.73 -15.55 4.32
N SER A 151 0.50 -14.69 3.32
CA SER A 151 1.08 -13.33 3.32
C SER A 151 0.48 -12.44 4.41
N ARG A 152 -0.81 -12.59 4.72
CA ARG A 152 -1.51 -11.83 5.76
C ARG A 152 -1.05 -12.32 7.14
N GLU A 153 -1.06 -13.62 7.34
CA GLU A 153 -0.61 -14.29 8.55
C GLU A 153 0.87 -14.00 8.83
N LEU A 154 1.73 -14.04 7.80
CA LEU A 154 3.14 -13.67 7.91
C LEU A 154 3.29 -12.20 8.33
N SER A 155 2.54 -11.28 7.74
CA SER A 155 2.55 -9.87 8.15
C SER A 155 2.19 -9.71 9.63
N THR A 156 1.19 -10.43 10.11
CA THR A 156 0.78 -10.43 11.52
C THR A 156 1.87 -11.02 12.42
N LYS A 157 2.44 -12.17 12.04
CA LYS A 157 3.54 -12.83 12.77
C LYS A 157 4.80 -11.96 12.81
N VAL A 158 5.19 -11.34 11.69
CA VAL A 158 6.32 -10.41 11.61
C VAL A 158 6.08 -9.20 12.49
N PHE A 159 4.89 -8.59 12.43
CA PHE A 159 4.56 -7.45 13.30
C PHE A 159 4.64 -7.83 14.79
N ALA A 160 4.05 -8.96 15.18
CA ALA A 160 4.12 -9.47 16.55
C ALA A 160 5.57 -9.77 16.97
N GLY A 161 6.36 -10.37 16.08
CA GLY A 161 7.78 -10.62 16.31
C GLY A 161 8.59 -9.35 16.50
N GLN A 162 8.36 -8.33 15.66
CA GLN A 162 8.99 -7.01 15.81
C GLN A 162 8.58 -6.34 17.12
N GLY A 163 7.30 -6.43 17.50
CA GLY A 163 6.81 -5.93 18.80
C GLY A 163 7.54 -6.57 19.98
N ARG A 164 7.63 -7.91 20.02
CA ARG A 164 8.38 -8.63 21.05
C ARG A 164 9.86 -8.23 21.11
N LEU A 165 10.47 -7.94 19.96
CA LEU A 165 11.86 -7.48 19.93
C LEU A 165 12.01 -6.09 20.56
N ILE A 166 11.05 -5.17 20.31
CA ILE A 166 11.01 -3.87 20.97
C ILE A 166 10.85 -4.03 22.48
N GLU A 167 9.93 -4.88 22.93
CA GLU A 167 9.69 -5.17 24.36
C GLU A 167 10.94 -5.73 25.05
N LYS A 168 11.76 -6.49 24.33
CA LYS A 168 13.07 -6.99 24.79
C LYS A 168 14.20 -5.94 24.74
N GLY A 169 13.89 -4.70 24.36
CA GLY A 169 14.84 -3.60 24.26
C GLY A 169 15.60 -3.49 22.93
N TYR A 170 15.34 -4.38 21.96
CA TYR A 170 15.99 -4.33 20.65
C TYR A 170 15.34 -3.29 19.73
N ARG A 171 16.13 -2.74 18.81
CA ARG A 171 15.74 -1.66 17.92
C ARG A 171 15.21 -2.18 16.58
N GLN A 172 13.94 -1.88 16.27
CA GLN A 172 13.32 -2.21 14.99
C GLN A 172 13.34 -1.02 14.00
N GLY A 173 14.56 -0.64 13.60
CA GLY A 173 14.82 0.37 12.57
C GLY A 173 14.84 1.82 13.06
N GLY A 174 14.88 2.76 12.10
CA GLY A 174 15.02 4.19 12.34
C GLY A 174 16.46 4.65 12.67
N PRO A 175 16.74 5.97 12.62
CA PRO A 175 18.04 6.51 12.98
C PRO A 175 18.28 6.44 14.50
N ALA A 176 19.55 6.41 14.91
CA ALA A 176 19.95 6.55 16.33
C ALA A 176 19.61 7.95 16.84
N GLY A 177 19.99 8.98 16.08
CA GLY A 177 20.00 10.38 16.47
C GLY A 177 21.32 10.80 17.10
N PHE A 178 21.49 12.11 17.23
CA PHE A 178 22.69 12.74 17.75
C PHE A 178 23.07 12.23 19.15
N GLY A 179 24.35 11.90 19.38
CA GLY A 179 24.81 11.35 20.67
C GLY A 179 24.53 9.86 20.89
N LEU A 180 23.89 9.17 19.93
CA LEU A 180 23.61 7.73 20.00
C LEU A 180 24.18 7.01 18.77
N ARG A 181 24.39 5.69 18.90
CA ARG A 181 24.82 4.81 17.81
C ARG A 181 23.91 3.58 17.71
N ARG A 182 23.75 3.08 16.47
CA ARG A 182 23.12 1.78 16.23
C ARG A 182 24.20 0.72 16.34
N THR A 183 24.12 -0.13 17.34
CA THR A 183 25.14 -1.15 17.60
C THR A 183 24.57 -2.53 17.32
N LEU A 184 25.28 -3.28 16.47
CA LEU A 184 24.96 -4.65 16.11
C LEU A 184 25.54 -5.57 17.20
N ILE A 185 24.69 -6.45 17.71
CA ILE A 185 25.05 -7.50 18.65
C ILE A 185 24.63 -8.86 18.11
N ASP A 186 25.36 -9.91 18.47
CA ASP A 186 24.98 -11.28 18.15
C ASP A 186 23.86 -11.81 19.08
N GLU A 187 23.56 -13.10 18.99
CA GLU A 187 22.54 -13.76 19.82
C GLU A 187 22.93 -13.93 21.29
N HIS A 188 24.21 -13.82 21.62
CA HIS A 188 24.75 -13.85 22.98
C HIS A 188 24.93 -12.45 23.58
N GLY A 189 24.67 -11.40 22.79
CA GLY A 189 24.81 -10.00 23.20
C GLY A 189 26.21 -9.42 22.98
N ALA A 190 27.13 -10.14 22.34
CA ALA A 190 28.45 -9.62 22.04
C ALA A 190 28.39 -8.58 20.91
N ILE A 191 29.15 -7.49 21.07
CA ILE A 191 29.18 -6.39 20.10
C ILE A 191 29.94 -6.82 18.85
N LYS A 192 29.27 -6.70 17.70
CA LYS A 192 29.86 -6.98 16.38
C LYS A 192 30.35 -5.71 15.68
N GLY A 193 29.75 -4.57 15.99
CA GLY A 193 30.14 -3.28 15.42
C GLY A 193 29.02 -2.25 15.41
N VAL A 194 29.34 -1.05 14.95
CA VAL A 194 28.40 0.06 14.79
C VAL A 194 27.88 0.09 13.35
N LEU A 195 26.56 0.16 13.18
CA LEU A 195 25.91 0.32 11.88
C LEU A 195 25.81 1.81 11.52
N VAL A 196 26.44 2.20 10.41
CA VAL A 196 26.29 3.56 9.89
C VAL A 196 24.96 3.73 9.15
N ARG A 197 24.69 4.96 8.69
CA ARG A 197 23.44 5.28 8.00
C ARG A 197 23.34 4.49 6.70
N GLY A 198 22.23 3.80 6.51
CA GLY A 198 21.99 2.94 5.34
C GLY A 198 22.39 1.49 5.54
N GLU A 199 23.13 1.16 6.60
CA GLU A 199 23.49 -0.21 6.91
C GLU A 199 22.40 -0.95 7.69
N HIS A 200 22.29 -2.23 7.37
CA HIS A 200 21.31 -3.16 7.93
C HIS A 200 22.02 -4.44 8.38
N LYS A 201 21.45 -5.11 9.38
CA LYS A 201 21.92 -6.43 9.77
C LYS A 201 21.74 -7.41 8.61
N SER A 202 22.75 -8.22 8.33
CA SER A 202 22.71 -9.29 7.33
C SER A 202 22.20 -10.61 7.91
N ILE A 203 22.49 -10.87 9.18
CA ILE A 203 22.10 -12.11 9.87
C ILE A 203 20.80 -11.88 10.65
N GLN A 204 19.85 -12.83 10.52
CA GLN A 204 18.54 -12.71 11.17
C GLN A 204 18.61 -12.83 12.69
N THR A 205 19.54 -13.61 13.24
CA THR A 205 19.74 -13.82 14.69
C THR A 205 20.38 -12.61 15.37
N ASP A 206 21.17 -11.82 14.65
CA ASP A 206 21.71 -10.56 15.18
C ASP A 206 20.61 -9.59 15.59
N ARG A 207 20.92 -8.73 16.56
CA ARG A 207 20.05 -7.68 17.07
C ARG A 207 20.73 -6.32 16.96
N VAL A 208 19.92 -5.28 16.94
CA VAL A 208 20.41 -3.90 16.95
C VAL A 208 19.95 -3.28 18.26
N ILE A 209 20.85 -2.63 18.97
CA ILE A 209 20.54 -1.81 20.14
C ILE A 209 20.99 -0.37 19.89
N LEU A 210 20.56 0.54 20.75
CA LEU A 210 21.15 1.87 20.81
C LEU A 210 22.21 1.89 21.91
N THR A 211 23.35 2.53 21.63
CA THR A 211 24.40 2.77 22.63
C THR A 211 24.79 4.24 22.61
N PRO A 212 25.42 4.75 23.68
CA PRO A 212 26.03 6.08 23.66
C PRO A 212 26.99 6.23 22.48
N GLY A 213 26.99 7.41 21.87
CA GLY A 213 27.97 7.80 20.86
C GLY A 213 29.26 8.33 21.48
N PRO A 214 30.08 9.07 20.70
CA PRO A 214 31.26 9.75 21.19
C PRO A 214 30.94 10.64 22.40
N ASP A 215 31.85 10.67 23.37
CA ASP A 215 31.66 11.41 24.63
C ASP A 215 31.36 12.89 24.40
N GLU A 216 31.96 13.49 23.37
CA GLU A 216 31.71 14.89 22.97
C GLU A 216 30.25 15.12 22.54
N GLU A 217 29.67 14.22 21.74
CA GLU A 217 28.26 14.32 21.34
C GLU A 217 27.33 14.11 22.53
N VAL A 218 27.65 13.14 23.39
CA VAL A 218 26.87 12.84 24.60
C VAL A 218 26.89 14.02 25.58
N ALA A 219 28.07 14.62 25.80
CA ALA A 219 28.22 15.82 26.60
C ALA A 219 27.39 16.97 26.02
N LEU A 220 27.43 17.17 24.70
CA LEU A 220 26.64 18.20 24.04
C LEU A 220 25.13 18.00 24.23
N VAL A 221 24.63 16.77 24.13
CA VAL A 221 23.21 16.47 24.42
C VAL A 221 22.86 16.88 25.85
N ARG A 222 23.70 16.52 26.84
CA ARG A 222 23.48 16.89 28.24
C ARG A 222 23.51 18.41 28.44
N ASP A 223 24.42 19.11 27.78
CA ASP A 223 24.51 20.56 27.81
C ASP A 223 23.26 21.22 27.23
N VAL A 224 22.70 20.69 26.13
CA VAL A 224 21.43 21.17 25.57
C VAL A 224 20.30 21.03 26.59
N TYR A 225 20.19 19.89 27.27
CA TYR A 225 19.17 19.70 28.30
C TYR A 225 19.37 20.64 29.49
N ARG A 226 20.61 20.83 29.96
CA ARG A 226 20.94 21.75 31.06
C ARG A 226 20.63 23.20 30.70
N ALA A 227 21.05 23.65 29.52
CA ALA A 227 20.78 24.99 29.02
C ALA A 227 19.27 25.26 28.89
N PHE A 228 18.50 24.25 28.48
CA PHE A 228 17.05 24.37 28.38
C PHE A 228 16.35 24.40 29.75
N VAL A 229 16.69 23.47 30.64
CA VAL A 229 15.98 23.27 31.91
C VAL A 229 16.45 24.22 33.01
N HIS A 230 17.77 24.31 33.22
CA HIS A 230 18.35 25.06 34.33
C HIS A 230 18.60 26.53 33.99
N GLU A 231 19.07 26.79 32.77
CA GLU A 231 19.36 28.18 32.33
C GLU A 231 18.16 28.84 31.65
N GLY A 232 17.09 28.09 31.35
CA GLY A 232 15.88 28.61 30.73
C GLY A 232 16.06 29.10 29.29
N ARG A 233 17.13 28.71 28.60
CA ARG A 233 17.37 29.10 27.21
C ARG A 233 16.31 28.51 26.29
N SER A 234 15.86 29.28 25.30
CA SER A 234 14.93 28.77 24.29
C SER A 234 15.62 27.82 23.31
N GLU A 235 14.84 26.95 22.66
CA GLU A 235 15.37 26.01 21.66
C GLU A 235 16.11 26.73 20.51
N SER A 236 15.69 27.93 20.13
CA SER A 236 16.35 28.74 19.11
C SER A 236 17.68 29.33 19.56
N VAL A 237 17.75 29.83 20.79
CA VAL A 237 19.00 30.36 21.37
C VAL A 237 20.03 29.25 21.48
N ILE A 238 19.59 28.05 21.90
CA ILE A 238 20.45 26.86 21.91
C ILE A 238 20.91 26.51 20.49
N ALA A 239 20.00 26.46 19.51
CA ALA A 239 20.38 26.17 18.13
C ALA A 239 21.39 27.19 17.57
N ALA A 240 21.20 28.48 17.85
CA ALA A 240 22.12 29.54 17.44
C ALA A 240 23.50 29.40 18.08
N ASP A 241 23.58 29.08 19.38
CA ASP A 241 24.84 28.82 20.09
C ASP A 241 25.61 27.64 19.46
N LEU A 242 24.92 26.53 19.21
CA LEU A 242 25.51 25.34 18.60
C LEU A 242 26.07 25.65 17.20
N ASN A 243 25.32 26.40 16.40
CA ASN A 243 25.77 26.81 15.06
C ASN A 243 26.94 27.81 15.11
N ALA A 244 26.93 28.75 16.06
CA ALA A 244 28.02 29.71 16.24
C ALA A 244 29.34 29.02 16.63
N ARG A 245 29.24 27.88 17.32
CA ARG A 245 30.38 26.99 17.65
C ARG A 245 30.81 26.09 16.48
N GLY A 246 30.16 26.18 15.32
CA GLY A 246 30.46 25.35 14.15
C GLY A 246 30.01 23.90 14.26
N LEU A 247 29.13 23.57 15.21
CA LEU A 247 28.66 22.20 15.43
C LEU A 247 27.52 21.85 14.48
N THR A 248 27.51 20.62 13.99
CA THR A 248 26.45 20.11 13.10
C THR A 248 25.74 18.91 13.70
N THR A 249 24.52 18.66 13.26
CA THR A 249 23.71 17.47 13.60
C THR A 249 24.32 16.18 13.04
N ASP A 250 23.76 15.02 13.41
CA ASP A 250 24.14 13.68 12.93
C ASP A 250 23.93 13.50 11.41
N LEU A 251 23.28 14.47 10.77
CA LEU A 251 23.05 14.51 9.32
C LEU A 251 23.97 15.52 8.61
N GLY A 252 24.93 16.12 9.32
CA GLY A 252 25.80 17.17 8.78
C GLY A 252 25.05 18.47 8.46
N ARG A 253 23.93 18.72 9.14
CA ARG A 253 23.10 19.91 8.94
C ARG A 253 23.24 20.89 10.11
N PRO A 254 23.05 22.20 9.89
CA PRO A 254 22.93 23.16 10.98
C PRO A 254 21.81 22.79 11.95
N TRP A 255 22.00 23.16 13.21
CA TRP A 255 20.97 23.04 14.24
C TRP A 255 19.86 24.05 13.98
N THR A 256 18.62 23.59 14.10
CA THR A 256 17.42 24.42 14.03
C THR A 256 16.62 24.30 15.31
N ARG A 257 15.71 25.25 15.56
CA ARG A 257 14.80 25.21 16.71
C ARG A 257 14.04 23.87 16.73
N GLY A 258 13.57 23.43 15.56
CA GLY A 258 12.87 22.16 15.40
C GLY A 258 13.74 20.95 15.76
N THR A 259 15.02 20.93 15.37
CA THR A 259 15.93 19.81 15.72
C THR A 259 16.23 19.75 17.21
N VAL A 260 16.44 20.90 17.87
CA VAL A 260 16.64 20.98 19.33
C VAL A 260 15.37 20.55 20.05
N HIS A 261 14.19 21.00 19.58
CA HIS A 261 12.91 20.55 20.13
C HIS A 261 12.73 19.04 20.02
N GLN A 262 13.01 18.44 18.85
CA GLN A 262 12.97 16.99 18.66
C GLN A 262 13.97 16.24 19.53
N LEU A 263 15.11 16.85 19.84
CA LEU A 263 16.06 16.30 20.79
C LEU A 263 15.43 16.24 22.19
N LEU A 264 14.90 17.37 22.68
CA LEU A 264 14.36 17.50 24.04
C LEU A 264 13.17 16.57 24.34
N ILE A 265 12.30 16.29 23.36
CA ILE A 265 11.08 15.49 23.58
C ILE A 265 11.24 13.98 23.32
N ASN A 266 12.41 13.52 22.85
CA ASN A 266 12.57 12.14 22.40
C ASN A 266 13.05 11.22 23.53
N GLU A 267 12.17 10.31 23.95
CA GLU A 267 12.35 9.41 25.10
C GLU A 267 13.54 8.43 24.93
N LYS A 268 14.09 8.30 23.72
CA LYS A 268 15.33 7.53 23.53
C LYS A 268 16.51 8.06 24.35
N TYR A 269 16.54 9.35 24.70
CA TYR A 269 17.67 9.90 25.46
C TYR A 269 17.69 9.46 26.92
N VAL A 270 16.55 9.01 27.45
CA VAL A 270 16.41 8.39 28.77
C VAL A 270 16.44 6.86 28.72
N GLY A 271 16.81 6.29 27.57
CA GLY A 271 16.92 4.84 27.37
C GLY A 271 15.63 4.15 26.93
N ASP A 272 14.56 4.88 26.64
CA ASP A 272 13.27 4.26 26.31
C ASP A 272 13.15 3.99 24.80
N ASN A 273 12.65 2.81 24.44
CA ASN A 273 12.41 2.41 23.07
C ASN A 273 10.91 2.43 22.76
N ILE A 274 10.51 3.34 21.86
CA ILE A 274 9.11 3.47 21.43
C ILE A 274 8.98 3.15 19.95
N TRP A 275 8.05 2.26 19.65
CA TRP A 275 7.75 1.78 18.31
C TRP A 275 6.25 1.86 17.99
N ASN A 276 5.92 1.65 16.72
CA ASN A 276 4.55 1.69 16.22
C ASN A 276 3.83 3.04 16.43
N ARG A 277 4.55 4.17 16.47
CA ARG A 277 3.91 5.52 16.43
C ARG A 277 3.16 5.78 15.11
N ARG A 278 3.61 5.14 14.03
CA ARG A 278 2.99 5.17 12.71
C ARG A 278 3.06 3.78 12.11
N SER A 279 1.97 3.33 11.48
CA SER A 279 1.90 2.05 10.79
C SER A 279 1.54 2.25 9.31
N PHE A 280 1.92 1.30 8.47
CA PHE A 280 1.38 1.16 7.13
C PHE A 280 1.25 -0.33 6.82
N LYS A 281 0.15 -0.72 6.19
CA LYS A 281 -0.04 -2.09 5.68
C LYS A 281 0.05 -2.06 4.17
N LEU A 282 0.36 -3.19 3.55
CA LEU A 282 0.50 -3.29 2.10
C LEU A 282 -0.74 -2.68 1.41
N LYS A 283 -0.51 -1.74 0.48
CA LYS A 283 -1.54 -0.96 -0.25
C LYS A 283 -2.49 -0.09 0.62
N LYS A 284 -2.33 -0.05 1.94
CA LYS A 284 -3.10 0.86 2.83
C LYS A 284 -2.32 2.14 3.10
N LYS A 285 -3.05 3.22 3.38
CA LYS A 285 -2.46 4.51 3.75
C LYS A 285 -1.68 4.37 5.06
N ARG A 286 -0.63 5.19 5.18
CA ARG A 286 0.10 5.35 6.44
C ARG A 286 -0.81 6.01 7.47
N VAL A 287 -0.90 5.43 8.65
CA VAL A 287 -1.74 5.92 9.77
C VAL A 287 -0.83 6.30 10.94
N ARG A 288 -1.19 7.37 11.66
CA ARG A 288 -0.61 7.69 12.97
C ARG A 288 -1.41 6.93 14.02
N ASN A 289 -0.72 6.10 14.79
CA ASN A 289 -1.39 5.26 15.77
C ASN A 289 -1.55 6.02 17.09
N VAL A 290 -2.63 5.72 17.80
CA VAL A 290 -2.89 6.24 19.14
C VAL A 290 -1.89 5.66 20.16
N PRO A 291 -1.60 6.35 21.27
CA PRO A 291 -0.59 5.92 22.26
C PRO A 291 -0.77 4.50 22.79
N GLU A 292 -2.01 4.01 22.90
CA GLU A 292 -2.35 2.66 23.38
C GLU A 292 -1.86 1.56 22.43
N MET A 293 -1.63 1.90 21.16
CA MET A 293 -1.05 0.99 20.16
C MET A 293 0.49 1.07 20.13
N TRP A 294 1.11 1.95 20.90
CA TRP A 294 2.56 2.09 20.91
C TRP A 294 3.16 0.95 21.71
N ILE A 295 4.21 0.35 21.15
CA ILE A 295 4.98 -0.68 21.85
C ILE A 295 6.16 0.03 22.48
N ARG A 296 6.30 -0.14 23.80
CA ARG A 296 7.24 0.59 24.64
C ARG A 296 8.09 -0.39 25.45
N ALA A 297 9.38 -0.12 25.55
CA ALA A 297 10.28 -0.73 26.52
C ALA A 297 11.08 0.37 27.21
N ASP A 298 10.88 0.51 28.51
CA ASP A 298 11.54 1.51 29.33
C ASP A 298 12.93 1.04 29.75
N GLY A 299 13.92 1.94 29.74
CA GLY A 299 15.30 1.58 30.08
C GLY A 299 15.89 0.47 29.20
N ALA A 300 15.43 0.38 27.95
CA ALA A 300 15.86 -0.61 26.96
C ALA A 300 17.36 -0.55 26.64
N PHE A 301 18.01 0.60 26.84
CA PHE A 301 19.43 0.82 26.61
C PHE A 301 19.98 1.93 27.50
N ALA A 302 21.30 2.06 27.55
CA ALA A 302 21.98 3.07 28.36
C ALA A 302 21.51 4.48 28.02
N ALA A 303 20.90 5.13 29.01
CA ALA A 303 20.47 6.52 28.91
C ALA A 303 21.68 7.45 28.83
N ILE A 304 21.57 8.50 28.01
CA ILE A 304 22.58 9.56 27.94
C ILE A 304 22.14 10.82 28.68
N VAL A 305 20.87 10.91 29.06
CA VAL A 305 20.27 12.00 29.83
C VAL A 305 19.55 11.41 31.05
N GLU A 306 19.70 12.07 32.20
CA GLU A 306 18.99 11.72 33.44
C GLU A 306 17.47 11.88 33.26
N ARG A 307 16.69 10.96 33.84
CA ARG A 307 15.24 10.91 33.62
C ARG A 307 14.56 12.17 34.16
N GLU A 308 15.01 12.65 35.31
CA GLU A 308 14.53 13.86 35.96
C GLU A 308 14.68 15.08 35.05
N LEU A 309 15.84 15.21 34.39
CA LEU A 309 16.14 16.31 33.48
C LEU A 309 15.27 16.26 32.22
N PHE A 310 15.02 15.06 31.70
CA PHE A 310 14.12 14.85 30.56
C PHE A 310 12.67 15.20 30.89
N GLU A 311 12.15 14.72 32.02
CA GLU A 311 10.79 14.99 32.44
C GLU A 311 10.59 16.49 32.74
N ALA A 312 11.58 17.16 33.33
CA ALA A 312 11.56 18.61 33.50
C ALA A 312 11.47 19.35 32.15
N ALA A 313 12.26 18.94 31.14
CA ALA A 313 12.16 19.52 29.80
C ALA A 313 10.77 19.33 29.18
N ARG A 314 10.20 18.11 29.29
CA ARG A 314 8.84 17.82 28.81
C ARG A 314 7.78 18.65 29.52
N ALA A 315 7.89 18.81 30.83
CA ALA A 315 6.96 19.62 31.62
C ALA A 315 7.00 21.09 31.20
N ILE A 316 8.19 21.68 30.98
CA ILE A 316 8.35 23.04 30.47
C ILE A 316 7.66 23.20 29.10
N ILE A 317 7.91 22.27 28.17
CA ILE A 317 7.32 22.29 26.83
C ILE A 317 5.80 22.16 26.89
N ALA A 318 5.28 21.24 27.70
CA ALA A 318 3.85 21.04 27.88
C ALA A 318 3.17 22.26 28.50
N ALA A 319 3.79 22.85 29.53
CA ALA A 319 3.28 24.06 30.20
C ALA A 319 3.22 25.26 29.23
N ARG A 320 4.22 25.44 28.36
CA ARG A 320 4.19 26.48 27.31
C ARG A 320 3.00 26.28 26.37
N SER A 321 2.71 25.04 25.97
CA SER A 321 1.56 24.75 25.11
C SER A 321 0.22 24.89 25.82
N PHE A 322 0.14 24.63 27.12
CA PHE A 322 -1.10 24.71 27.88
C PHE A 322 -1.48 26.15 28.24
N ARG A 323 -0.49 27.03 28.41
CA ARG A 323 -0.70 28.47 28.69
C ARG A 323 -1.36 29.21 27.52
N LEU A 324 -1.24 28.70 26.30
CA LEU A 324 -1.86 29.30 25.12
C LEU A 324 -3.30 28.81 25.01
N SER A 325 -4.24 29.75 25.01
CA SER A 325 -5.63 29.50 24.63
C SER A 325 -5.75 29.15 23.16
N ASP A 326 -6.87 28.54 22.76
CA ASP A 326 -7.13 28.21 21.36
C ASP A 326 -7.10 29.47 20.48
N GLU A 327 -7.59 30.61 20.99
CA GLU A 327 -7.54 31.91 20.31
C GLU A 327 -6.10 32.41 20.13
N GLU A 328 -5.26 32.32 21.16
CA GLU A 328 -3.85 32.75 21.08
C GLU A 328 -3.04 31.86 20.11
N MET A 329 -3.30 30.55 20.11
CA MET A 329 -2.70 29.63 19.15
C MET A 329 -3.11 29.97 17.71
N LEU A 330 -4.41 30.14 17.46
CA LEU A 330 -4.89 30.49 16.11
C LEU A 330 -4.39 31.86 15.67
N LYS A 331 -4.33 32.85 16.58
CA LYS A 331 -3.76 34.17 16.30
C LYS A 331 -2.29 34.08 15.89
N ALA A 332 -1.46 33.37 16.66
CA ALA A 332 -0.04 33.18 16.33
C ALA A 332 0.14 32.47 14.98
N LEU A 333 -0.71 31.48 14.68
CA LEU A 333 -0.68 30.76 13.41
C LEU A 333 -1.12 31.64 12.22
N ALA A 334 -2.11 32.52 12.42
CA ALA A 334 -2.56 33.48 11.42
C ALA A 334 -1.50 34.57 11.15
N GLU A 335 -0.86 35.10 12.20
CA GLU A 335 0.25 36.05 12.07
C GLU A 335 1.44 35.43 11.33
N LEU A 336 1.76 34.16 11.62
CA LEU A 336 2.79 33.43 10.89
C LEU A 336 2.44 33.29 9.41
N TYR A 337 1.18 32.98 9.10
CA TYR A 337 0.72 32.87 7.71
C TYR A 337 0.86 34.20 6.97
N GLN A 338 0.45 35.31 7.58
CA GLN A 338 0.59 36.64 6.99
C GLN A 338 2.06 37.00 6.71
N ARG A 339 2.99 36.59 7.57
CA ARG A 339 4.43 36.87 7.39
C ARG A 339 5.11 36.01 6.34
N GLN A 340 4.79 34.72 6.29
CA GLN A 340 5.52 33.73 5.47
C GLN A 340 4.82 33.39 4.16
N GLY A 341 3.54 33.76 3.98
CA GLY A 341 2.73 33.41 2.81
C GLY A 341 2.39 31.92 2.69
N MET A 342 2.98 31.06 3.52
CA MET A 342 2.69 29.63 3.59
C MET A 342 2.90 29.08 5.01
N LEU A 343 2.15 28.03 5.36
CA LEU A 343 2.37 27.25 6.58
C LEU A 343 2.79 25.82 6.25
N SER A 344 3.66 25.27 7.09
CA SER A 344 3.96 23.84 7.15
C SER A 344 4.31 23.48 8.59
N GLY A 345 4.29 22.19 8.93
CA GLY A 345 4.70 21.76 10.28
C GLY A 345 6.12 22.18 10.60
N ILE A 346 7.01 22.15 9.60
CA ILE A 346 8.40 22.63 9.71
C ILE A 346 8.42 24.13 9.99
N ILE A 347 7.66 24.93 9.24
CA ILE A 347 7.62 26.39 9.43
C ILE A 347 7.10 26.75 10.83
N ILE A 348 6.06 26.06 11.31
CA ILE A 348 5.56 26.25 12.68
C ILE A 348 6.65 25.90 13.71
N ASP A 349 7.30 24.74 13.53
CA ASP A 349 8.31 24.26 14.47
C ASP A 349 9.57 25.13 14.46
N GLU A 350 9.82 25.92 13.41
CA GLU A 350 10.92 26.90 13.36
C GLU A 350 10.58 28.27 13.94
N CYS A 351 9.31 28.55 14.24
CA CYS A 351 8.90 29.85 14.77
C CYS A 351 9.00 29.92 16.30
N GLU A 352 9.54 31.04 16.78
CA GLU A 352 9.66 31.36 18.19
C GLU A 352 8.32 31.76 18.81
N ALA A 353 8.18 31.59 20.12
CA ALA A 353 7.03 31.99 20.93
C ALA A 353 5.66 31.35 20.57
N MET A 354 5.62 30.38 19.64
CA MET A 354 4.40 29.62 19.33
C MET A 354 4.49 28.14 19.71
N ALA A 355 3.33 27.51 19.88
CA ALA A 355 3.22 26.07 20.12
C ALA A 355 3.78 25.26 18.94
N SER A 356 4.25 24.03 19.18
CA SER A 356 4.76 23.17 18.11
C SER A 356 3.65 22.69 17.16
N SER A 357 4.03 22.29 15.95
CA SER A 357 3.13 21.69 14.96
C SER A 357 2.37 20.49 15.53
N SER A 358 3.01 19.73 16.41
CA SER A 358 2.39 18.61 17.13
C SER A 358 1.30 19.07 18.11
N ALA A 359 1.51 20.20 18.80
CA ALA A 359 0.53 20.78 19.70
C ALA A 359 -0.70 21.30 18.94
N TYR A 360 -0.51 22.00 17.82
CA TYR A 360 -1.61 22.37 16.92
C TYR A 360 -2.39 21.16 16.41
N SER A 361 -1.68 20.12 15.95
CA SER A 361 -2.32 18.91 15.46
C SER A 361 -3.11 18.17 16.55
N SER A 362 -2.67 18.22 17.81
CA SER A 362 -3.35 17.58 18.93
C SER A 362 -4.57 18.40 19.36
N ARG A 363 -4.41 19.72 19.53
CA ARG A 363 -5.45 20.63 20.01
C ARG A 363 -6.61 20.75 19.02
N PHE A 364 -6.29 20.86 17.73
CA PHE A 364 -7.30 21.06 16.67
C PHE A 364 -7.60 19.78 15.86
N GLY A 365 -7.20 18.61 16.36
CA GLY A 365 -7.42 17.29 15.75
C GLY A 365 -6.57 16.98 14.50
N SER A 366 -6.14 18.00 13.74
CA SER A 366 -5.11 17.85 12.70
C SER A 366 -4.49 19.19 12.35
N LEU A 367 -3.28 19.15 11.80
CA LEU A 367 -2.58 20.35 11.33
C LEU A 367 -3.32 21.03 10.17
N LEU A 368 -3.95 20.25 9.28
CA LEU A 368 -4.79 20.78 8.20
C LEU A 368 -6.02 21.53 8.73
N ARG A 369 -6.62 21.02 9.82
CA ARG A 369 -7.74 21.72 10.48
C ARG A 369 -7.28 23.03 11.10
N ALA A 370 -6.11 23.04 11.77
CA ALA A 370 -5.52 24.27 12.28
C ALA A 370 -5.27 25.30 11.15
N TYR A 371 -4.77 24.87 9.98
CA TYR A 371 -4.58 25.75 8.81
C TYR A 371 -5.88 26.35 8.29
N SER A 372 -6.94 25.53 8.19
CA SER A 372 -8.24 26.03 7.73
C SER A 372 -8.85 27.08 8.65
N LEU A 373 -8.61 26.98 9.96
CA LEU A 373 -9.12 27.95 10.95
C LEU A 373 -8.46 29.33 10.84
N VAL A 374 -7.30 29.43 10.20
CA VAL A 374 -6.58 30.70 9.97
C VAL A 374 -6.60 31.16 8.51
N GLY A 375 -7.46 30.55 7.69
CA GLY A 375 -7.61 30.93 6.28
C GLY A 375 -6.45 30.51 5.38
N PHE A 376 -5.55 29.62 5.84
CA PHE A 376 -4.49 29.09 5.00
C PHE A 376 -4.89 27.77 4.34
N THR A 377 -4.71 27.70 3.02
CA THR A 377 -4.87 26.47 2.23
C THR A 377 -3.55 26.16 1.52
N PRO A 378 -2.84 25.07 1.87
CA PRO A 378 -1.54 24.74 1.26
C PRO A 378 -1.60 24.57 -0.27
N GLU A 379 -0.62 25.11 -0.99
CA GLU A 379 -0.49 25.00 -2.46
C GLU A 379 -0.23 23.56 -2.94
N ARG A 380 0.50 22.74 -2.16
CA ARG A 380 0.63 21.30 -2.41
C ARG A 380 -0.66 20.61 -1.97
N ASP A 381 -1.39 20.07 -2.96
CA ASP A 381 -2.76 19.55 -2.91
C ASP A 381 -3.06 18.68 -1.66
N TYR A 382 -3.56 19.33 -0.61
CA TYR A 382 -4.37 18.70 0.44
C TYR A 382 -5.86 19.07 0.32
N ARG A 383 -6.22 19.87 -0.69
CA ARG A 383 -7.61 20.21 -1.04
C ARG A 383 -8.41 18.94 -1.35
N TYR A 384 -7.77 17.90 -1.87
CA TYR A 384 -8.41 16.59 -2.02
C TYR A 384 -8.96 16.01 -0.72
N VAL A 385 -8.43 16.34 0.46
CA VAL A 385 -8.94 15.79 1.73
C VAL A 385 -10.25 16.46 2.13
N ALA A 386 -10.36 17.78 1.94
CA ALA A 386 -11.59 18.54 2.20
C ALA A 386 -12.64 18.26 1.12
N ILE A 387 -12.25 18.33 -0.16
CA ILE A 387 -13.14 17.99 -1.29
C ILE A 387 -13.61 16.54 -1.17
N ASN A 388 -12.75 15.55 -0.87
CA ASN A 388 -13.24 14.18 -0.67
C ASN A 388 -14.12 14.03 0.58
N ARG A 389 -14.03 14.92 1.57
CA ARG A 389 -14.96 14.92 2.71
C ARG A 389 -16.33 15.46 2.28
N GLU A 390 -16.34 16.55 1.51
CA GLU A 390 -17.56 17.14 0.94
C GLU A 390 -18.23 16.18 -0.07
N LEU A 391 -17.46 15.57 -0.98
CA LEU A 391 -17.98 14.57 -1.92
C LEU A 391 -18.57 13.34 -1.21
N ARG A 392 -18.02 12.93 -0.05
CA ARG A 392 -18.63 11.88 0.79
C ARG A 392 -19.93 12.33 1.45
N GLN A 393 -20.09 13.62 1.72
CA GLN A 393 -21.36 14.16 2.23
C GLN A 393 -22.41 14.27 1.12
N LEU A 394 -21.99 14.48 -0.13
CA LEU A 394 -22.87 14.49 -1.30
C LEU A 394 -23.31 13.09 -1.73
N HIS A 395 -22.48 12.07 -1.51
CA HIS A 395 -22.74 10.69 -1.95
C HIS A 395 -24.10 10.12 -1.54
N PRO A 396 -24.55 10.22 -0.27
CA PRO A 396 -25.89 9.76 0.11
C PRO A 396 -27.03 10.50 -0.59
N GLY A 397 -26.84 11.77 -0.96
CA GLY A 397 -27.82 12.56 -1.70
C GLY A 397 -27.95 12.09 -3.14
N ILE A 398 -26.82 11.97 -3.84
CA ILE A 398 -26.77 11.49 -5.22
C ILE A 398 -27.28 10.05 -5.33
N LEU A 399 -26.92 9.18 -4.38
CA LEU A 399 -27.43 7.80 -4.35
C LEU A 399 -28.96 7.77 -4.20
N ARG A 400 -29.52 8.68 -3.40
CA ARG A 400 -30.97 8.83 -3.25
C ARG A 400 -31.62 9.32 -4.54
N GLU A 401 -31.03 10.30 -5.23
CA GLU A 401 -31.53 10.77 -6.53
C GLU A 401 -31.59 9.65 -7.58
N VAL A 402 -30.57 8.78 -7.63
CA VAL A 402 -30.57 7.61 -8.52
C VAL A 402 -31.68 6.61 -8.14
N LEU A 403 -31.84 6.33 -6.85
CA LEU A 403 -32.89 5.43 -6.34
C LEU A 403 -34.29 5.98 -6.66
N ASP A 404 -34.54 7.24 -6.34
CA ASP A 404 -35.81 7.91 -6.55
C ASP A 404 -36.15 7.96 -8.06
N GLY A 405 -35.15 8.20 -8.91
CA GLY A 405 -35.30 8.17 -10.37
C GLY A 405 -35.70 6.81 -10.92
N LEU A 406 -35.04 5.73 -10.47
CA LEU A 406 -35.39 4.35 -10.84
C LEU A 406 -36.80 3.96 -10.38
N GLN A 407 -37.19 4.37 -9.18
CA GLN A 407 -38.53 4.11 -8.65
C GLN A 407 -39.60 4.91 -9.41
N ALA A 408 -39.31 6.17 -9.75
CA ALA A 408 -40.22 7.01 -10.54
C ALA A 408 -40.43 6.49 -11.96
N SER A 409 -39.44 5.80 -12.56
CA SER A 409 -39.59 5.10 -13.84
C SER A 409 -40.34 3.76 -13.75
N GLY A 410 -40.81 3.38 -12.55
CA GLY A 410 -41.59 2.16 -12.32
C GLY A 410 -40.74 0.92 -12.00
N SER A 411 -39.43 1.06 -11.79
CA SER A 411 -38.56 -0.04 -11.37
C SER A 411 -38.66 -0.26 -9.86
N GLU A 412 -38.58 -1.52 -9.41
CA GLU A 412 -38.41 -1.83 -8.00
C GLU A 412 -36.92 -1.70 -7.64
N ALA A 413 -36.53 -0.63 -6.94
CA ALA A 413 -35.13 -0.40 -6.59
C ALA A 413 -34.93 -0.21 -5.08
N TRP A 414 -33.94 -0.90 -4.50
CA TRP A 414 -33.59 -0.76 -3.09
C TRP A 414 -32.07 -0.82 -2.87
N ARG A 415 -31.62 -0.24 -1.76
CA ARG A 415 -30.22 -0.25 -1.35
C ARG A 415 -29.93 -1.47 -0.49
N GLU A 416 -28.76 -2.07 -0.68
CA GLU A 416 -28.22 -3.13 0.17
C GLU A 416 -27.44 -2.52 1.36
N ASP A 417 -27.75 -2.95 2.58
CA ASP A 417 -27.39 -2.25 3.83
C ASP A 417 -25.87 -2.14 4.10
N GLU A 418 -25.06 -3.05 3.55
CA GLU A 418 -23.61 -3.12 3.83
C GLU A 418 -22.72 -2.52 2.72
N SER A 419 -23.25 -2.28 1.51
CA SER A 419 -22.42 -2.16 0.29
C SER A 419 -22.66 -0.90 -0.57
N ASP A 420 -23.57 0.01 -0.16
CA ASP A 420 -24.02 1.17 -0.97
C ASP A 420 -24.49 0.80 -2.39
N ARG A 421 -24.75 -0.49 -2.63
CA ARG A 421 -25.19 -1.06 -3.91
C ARG A 421 -26.70 -0.96 -4.01
N VAL A 422 -27.18 -0.61 -5.19
CA VAL A 422 -28.61 -0.56 -5.51
C VAL A 422 -28.96 -1.80 -6.32
N ILE A 423 -29.95 -2.56 -5.86
CA ILE A 423 -30.53 -3.68 -6.61
C ILE A 423 -31.77 -3.16 -7.32
N VAL A 424 -31.89 -3.47 -8.62
CA VAL A 424 -32.97 -3.01 -9.48
C VAL A 424 -33.72 -4.23 -10.03
N ASN A 425 -35.03 -4.27 -9.79
CA ASN A 425 -35.99 -5.34 -10.10
C ASN A 425 -35.59 -6.73 -9.58
N GLY A 426 -34.60 -6.82 -8.68
CA GLY A 426 -33.97 -8.09 -8.30
C GLY A 426 -33.11 -8.73 -9.40
N GLU A 427 -32.86 -8.03 -10.50
CA GLU A 427 -32.23 -8.59 -11.71
C GLU A 427 -30.78 -8.15 -11.90
N PHE A 428 -30.48 -6.87 -11.64
CA PHE A 428 -29.14 -6.33 -11.80
C PHE A 428 -28.81 -5.31 -10.71
N SER A 429 -27.52 -5.07 -10.57
CA SER A 429 -26.96 -4.23 -9.52
C SER A 429 -26.28 -2.97 -10.08
N VAL A 430 -26.51 -1.86 -9.41
CA VAL A 430 -25.98 -0.55 -9.75
C VAL A 430 -25.12 -0.04 -8.59
N SER A 431 -23.98 0.58 -8.93
CA SER A 431 -23.13 1.30 -7.98
C SER A 431 -22.96 2.75 -8.42
N VAL A 432 -22.81 3.66 -7.47
CA VAL A 432 -22.62 5.09 -7.74
C VAL A 432 -21.22 5.52 -7.28
N VAL A 433 -20.44 6.07 -8.21
CA VAL A 433 -19.07 6.56 -7.99
C VAL A 433 -18.98 8.04 -8.33
N ILE A 434 -18.64 8.86 -7.34
CA ILE A 434 -18.42 10.29 -7.56
C ILE A 434 -16.96 10.55 -7.95
N ALA A 435 -16.77 11.13 -9.12
CA ALA A 435 -15.47 11.46 -9.67
C ALA A 435 -15.14 12.94 -9.41
N ARG A 436 -14.11 13.17 -8.61
CA ARG A 436 -13.60 14.53 -8.34
C ARG A 436 -12.96 15.14 -9.58
N CYS A 437 -13.36 16.37 -9.92
CA CYS A 437 -12.69 17.21 -10.90
C CYS A 437 -11.43 17.85 -10.33
N PHE A 438 -10.34 17.85 -11.10
CA PHE A 438 -9.15 18.64 -10.83
C PHE A 438 -8.66 19.33 -12.10
N GLU A 439 -8.24 20.56 -11.94
CA GLU A 439 -7.70 21.38 -13.03
C GLU A 439 -6.17 21.22 -13.11
N THR A 440 -5.67 21.00 -14.31
CA THR A 440 -4.24 20.93 -14.60
C THR A 440 -3.62 22.34 -14.63
N PRO A 441 -2.29 22.49 -14.51
CA PRO A 441 -1.63 23.80 -14.63
C PRO A 441 -1.92 24.54 -15.95
N THR A 442 -2.32 23.80 -16.99
CA THR A 442 -2.69 24.32 -18.31
C THR A 442 -4.18 24.67 -18.44
N GLY A 443 -4.96 24.60 -17.35
CA GLY A 443 -6.38 24.95 -17.32
C GLY A 443 -7.35 23.83 -17.74
N LEU A 444 -6.84 22.66 -18.13
CA LEU A 444 -7.68 21.54 -18.57
C LEU A 444 -8.25 20.77 -17.38
N LEU A 445 -9.49 20.30 -17.49
CA LEU A 445 -10.19 19.54 -16.45
C LEU A 445 -9.90 18.04 -16.57
N ARG A 446 -9.74 17.38 -15.43
CA ARG A 446 -9.46 15.95 -15.34
C ARG A 446 -10.23 15.33 -14.18
N TRP A 447 -10.65 14.07 -14.38
CA TRP A 447 -11.32 13.27 -13.37
C TRP A 447 -10.58 11.95 -13.20
N LYS A 448 -10.42 11.52 -11.94
CA LYS A 448 -9.76 10.25 -11.64
C LYS A 448 -10.76 9.30 -11.02
N LEU A 449 -11.12 8.29 -11.80
CA LEU A 449 -12.03 7.24 -11.39
C LEU A 449 -11.30 6.19 -10.56
N ARG A 450 -12.02 5.67 -9.58
CA ARG A 450 -11.65 4.47 -8.84
C ARG A 450 -12.91 3.64 -8.73
N PHE A 451 -12.93 2.54 -9.46
CA PHE A 451 -13.99 1.56 -9.34
C PHE A 451 -13.76 0.77 -8.05
N ASP A 452 -14.80 0.59 -7.24
CA ASP A 452 -14.76 -0.37 -6.15
C ASP A 452 -15.09 -1.75 -6.72
N THR A 453 -14.07 -2.42 -7.25
CA THR A 453 -14.21 -3.71 -7.92
C THR A 453 -14.65 -4.82 -6.95
N SER A 454 -14.59 -4.59 -5.64
CA SER A 454 -15.09 -5.55 -4.64
C SER A 454 -16.62 -5.68 -4.62
N LEU A 455 -17.33 -4.66 -5.12
CA LEU A 455 -18.80 -4.65 -5.18
C LEU A 455 -19.35 -5.40 -6.42
N ALA A 456 -18.50 -5.63 -7.42
CA ALA A 456 -18.81 -6.27 -8.70
C ALA A 456 -20.21 -5.92 -9.29
N PRO A 457 -20.56 -4.63 -9.41
CA PRO A 457 -21.86 -4.20 -9.90
C PRO A 457 -22.01 -4.47 -11.40
N ASP A 458 -23.24 -4.69 -11.85
CA ASP A 458 -23.55 -4.87 -13.28
C ASP A 458 -23.43 -3.55 -14.05
N ILE A 459 -23.76 -2.43 -13.39
CA ILE A 459 -23.57 -1.07 -13.91
C ILE A 459 -22.90 -0.18 -12.84
N THR A 460 -21.87 0.56 -13.23
CA THR A 460 -21.32 1.67 -12.44
C THR A 460 -21.73 3.00 -13.04
N VAL A 461 -22.54 3.75 -12.29
CA VAL A 461 -22.86 5.14 -12.54
C VAL A 461 -21.73 6.01 -12.00
N VAL A 462 -20.94 6.57 -12.90
CA VAL A 462 -19.89 7.53 -12.58
C VAL A 462 -20.46 8.94 -12.70
N VAL A 463 -20.43 9.69 -11.61
CA VAL A 463 -20.85 11.10 -11.58
C VAL A 463 -19.62 11.97 -11.68
N ARG A 464 -19.35 12.59 -12.83
CA ARG A 464 -18.27 13.57 -12.94
C ARG A 464 -18.73 14.85 -12.27
N MET A 465 -17.94 15.38 -11.36
CA MET A 465 -18.26 16.65 -10.72
C MET A 465 -17.80 17.84 -11.57
N ASP A 466 -18.45 18.99 -11.42
CA ASP A 466 -18.05 20.24 -12.06
C ASP A 466 -16.70 20.78 -11.55
N ARG A 467 -16.21 21.88 -12.15
CA ARG A 467 -14.94 22.53 -11.75
C ARG A 467 -14.91 22.86 -10.25
N ALA A 468 -16.04 23.23 -9.67
CA ALA A 468 -16.16 23.56 -8.24
C ALA A 468 -16.32 22.33 -7.33
N ASN A 469 -16.51 21.14 -7.90
CA ASN A 469 -16.88 19.90 -7.19
C ASN A 469 -18.16 20.01 -6.34
N ARG A 470 -19.13 20.81 -6.80
CA ARG A 470 -20.39 21.09 -6.07
C ARG A 470 -21.61 20.44 -6.72
N ALA A 471 -21.59 20.23 -8.03
CA ALA A 471 -22.70 19.63 -8.77
C ALA A 471 -22.19 18.58 -9.76
N PRO A 472 -23.03 17.59 -10.12
CA PRO A 472 -22.78 16.75 -11.29
C PRO A 472 -22.57 17.61 -12.54
N PHE A 473 -21.52 17.30 -13.28
CA PHE A 473 -21.20 17.85 -14.60
C PHE A 473 -21.85 17.00 -15.68
N ASP A 474 -21.70 15.69 -15.59
CA ASP A 474 -22.36 14.66 -16.39
C ASP A 474 -22.10 13.26 -15.81
N TYR A 475 -22.58 12.24 -16.52
CA TYR A 475 -22.59 10.85 -16.08
C TYR A 475 -21.88 9.94 -17.06
N TYR A 476 -21.27 8.87 -16.55
CA TYR A 476 -20.88 7.72 -17.36
C TYR A 476 -21.58 6.47 -16.83
N LEU A 477 -22.20 5.70 -17.73
CA LEU A 477 -22.84 4.43 -17.40
C LEU A 477 -21.94 3.30 -17.89
N PHE A 478 -21.04 2.86 -17.01
CA PHE A 478 -20.13 1.77 -17.33
C PHE A 478 -20.79 0.43 -17.04
N PRO A 479 -20.89 -0.50 -18.00
CA PRO A 479 -21.26 -1.87 -17.69
C PRO A 479 -20.20 -2.51 -16.79
N ARG A 480 -20.43 -3.74 -16.35
CA ARG A 480 -19.41 -4.54 -15.67
C ARG A 480 -18.19 -4.69 -16.59
N LEU A 481 -17.14 -3.94 -16.30
CA LEU A 481 -15.94 -3.85 -17.13
C LEU A 481 -14.81 -4.64 -16.49
N GLU A 482 -14.65 -5.90 -16.90
CA GLU A 482 -13.59 -6.79 -16.43
C GLU A 482 -12.17 -6.30 -16.80
N LYS A 483 -12.02 -5.33 -17.71
CA LYS A 483 -10.74 -4.95 -18.34
C LYS A 483 -10.32 -3.48 -18.22
N LEU A 484 -11.10 -2.61 -17.56
CA LEU A 484 -10.61 -1.25 -17.31
C LEU A 484 -9.66 -1.27 -16.11
N ALA A 485 -8.46 -0.70 -16.27
CA ALA A 485 -7.50 -0.56 -15.18
C ALA A 485 -8.18 0.06 -13.94
N ASP A 486 -7.77 -0.36 -12.72
CA ASP A 486 -8.25 0.13 -11.40
C ASP A 486 -8.42 1.66 -11.29
N LYS A 487 -7.79 2.40 -12.21
CA LYS A 487 -7.82 3.85 -12.31
C LYS A 487 -7.99 4.26 -13.78
N VAL A 488 -9.20 4.67 -14.14
CA VAL A 488 -9.44 5.40 -15.38
C VAL A 488 -9.26 6.89 -15.12
N ARG A 489 -8.60 7.59 -16.04
CA ARG A 489 -8.51 9.06 -16.03
C ARG A 489 -9.37 9.58 -17.17
N LEU A 490 -10.38 10.37 -16.84
CA LEU A 490 -11.17 11.07 -17.83
C LEU A 490 -10.63 12.49 -18.01
N SER A 491 -10.63 12.94 -19.25
CA SER A 491 -10.42 14.32 -19.71
C SER A 491 -11.74 14.93 -20.17
N GLU A 492 -11.72 16.22 -20.49
CA GLU A 492 -12.86 16.93 -21.10
C GLU A 492 -13.34 16.20 -22.35
N ASP A 493 -12.38 15.86 -23.22
CA ASP A 493 -12.56 14.98 -24.38
C ASP A 493 -11.81 13.67 -24.14
N ASN A 494 -12.46 12.52 -24.38
CA ASN A 494 -11.83 11.21 -24.22
C ASN A 494 -11.75 10.48 -25.56
N ALA A 495 -11.10 9.30 -25.58
CA ALA A 495 -11.17 8.44 -26.74
C ALA A 495 -12.61 7.97 -26.97
N LEU A 496 -12.98 7.77 -28.25
CA LEU A 496 -14.34 7.37 -28.68
C LEU A 496 -14.93 6.21 -27.85
N ALA A 497 -14.09 5.25 -27.46
CA ALA A 497 -14.48 4.08 -26.67
C ALA A 497 -15.00 4.43 -25.26
N LEU A 498 -14.56 5.54 -24.66
CA LEU A 498 -15.05 5.99 -23.35
C LEU A 498 -16.27 6.89 -23.52
N ASP A 499 -16.24 7.82 -24.48
CA ASP A 499 -17.34 8.77 -24.69
C ASP A 499 -18.64 8.09 -25.16
N ALA A 500 -18.57 6.86 -25.68
CA ALA A 500 -19.76 6.03 -25.94
C ALA A 500 -20.60 5.72 -24.68
N TYR A 501 -20.01 5.83 -23.49
CA TYR A 501 -20.69 5.60 -22.21
C TYR A 501 -21.06 6.89 -21.48
N ARG A 502 -20.83 8.06 -22.09
CA ARG A 502 -21.09 9.38 -21.51
C ARG A 502 -22.53 9.82 -21.78
N PHE A 503 -23.19 10.34 -20.76
CA PHE A 503 -24.56 10.85 -20.81
C PHE A 503 -24.65 12.15 -20.01
N ASP A 504 -25.43 13.11 -20.51
CA ASP A 504 -25.64 14.39 -19.81
C ASP A 504 -26.53 14.22 -18.57
N ASP A 505 -27.38 13.20 -18.57
CA ASP A 505 -28.32 12.83 -17.50
C ASP A 505 -28.36 11.30 -17.29
N LEU A 506 -29.29 10.84 -16.46
CA LEU A 506 -29.50 9.43 -16.13
C LEU A 506 -30.74 8.83 -16.81
N ASP A 507 -31.36 9.52 -17.75
CA ASP A 507 -32.64 9.09 -18.35
C ASP A 507 -32.49 7.76 -19.08
N LEU A 508 -31.34 7.51 -19.72
CA LEU A 508 -31.07 6.23 -20.35
C LEU A 508 -31.06 5.09 -19.31
N LEU A 509 -30.43 5.29 -18.15
CA LEU A 509 -30.38 4.28 -17.08
C LEU A 509 -31.79 3.93 -16.62
N TYR A 510 -32.63 4.94 -16.40
CA TYR A 510 -34.02 4.74 -15.98
C TYR A 510 -34.85 4.05 -17.06
N THR A 511 -34.64 4.42 -18.33
CA THR A 511 -35.33 3.81 -19.47
C THR A 511 -34.99 2.33 -19.63
N ILE A 512 -33.71 1.95 -19.54
CA ILE A 512 -33.31 0.54 -19.67
C ILE A 512 -33.65 -0.31 -18.44
N ALA A 513 -33.89 0.33 -17.29
CA ALA A 513 -34.28 -0.32 -16.05
C ALA A 513 -35.81 -0.49 -15.91
N ALA A 514 -36.60 0.26 -16.68
CA ALA A 514 -38.05 0.27 -16.58
C ALA A 514 -38.64 -1.09 -17.01
N PRO A 515 -39.45 -1.75 -16.18
CA PRO A 515 -40.12 -2.98 -16.56
C PRO A 515 -41.07 -2.73 -17.74
N ILE A 516 -40.98 -3.56 -18.79
CA ILE A 516 -41.93 -3.53 -19.91
C ILE A 516 -42.86 -4.73 -19.77
N PRO A 517 -44.19 -4.53 -19.66
CA PRO A 517 -45.14 -5.64 -19.65
C PRO A 517 -45.10 -6.34 -21.01
N LEU A 518 -44.65 -7.60 -21.02
CA LEU A 518 -44.76 -8.47 -22.19
C LEU A 518 -46.20 -9.01 -22.22
N PRO A 519 -46.98 -8.77 -23.30
CA PRO A 519 -48.26 -9.45 -23.45
C PRO A 519 -48.00 -10.95 -23.54
N GLU A 520 -48.59 -11.73 -22.64
CA GLU A 520 -48.58 -13.20 -22.73
C GLU A 520 -49.14 -13.61 -24.09
N ALA A 521 -48.36 -14.38 -24.86
CA ALA A 521 -48.85 -14.97 -26.08
C ALA A 521 -49.96 -15.97 -25.72
N ALA A 522 -51.21 -15.62 -26.06
CA ALA A 522 -52.39 -16.44 -25.87
C ALA A 522 -52.38 -17.71 -26.74
#